data_AF-A0A1H8VEJ4-F1
#
_entry.id   AF-A0A1H8VEJ4-F1
#
_cell.length_a   1.000
_cell.length_b   1.000
_cell.length_c   1.000
_cell.angle_alpha   90.00
_cell.angle_beta   90.00
_cell.angle_gamma   90.00
#
_symmetry.space_group_name_H-M   'P 1'
#
loop_
_entity.id
_entity.type
_entity.pdbx_description
1 polymer ?
#
loop_
_entity_poly.entity_id
_entity_poly.type
_entity_poly.pdbx_seq_one_letter_code
_entity_poly.pdbx_strand_id
1 'polypeptide(L)' 'MPVAALCRKHGVSNATYSQWKSKYSGIQVSELTRLRELEAENAKLKRMYANLALENAAIKDVLNRKL' A
#
# COMPACT_ATOMS: atom_id res chain seq x y z
N MET A 1 8.88 9.81 -22.84
CA MET A 1 9.27 11.21 -23.08
C MET A 1 10.66 11.44 -22.48
N PRO A 2 11.65 11.94 -23.22
CA PRO A 2 13.00 12.18 -22.70
C PRO A 2 13.01 13.17 -21.53
N VAL A 3 13.93 13.01 -20.56
CA VAL A 3 14.04 13.88 -19.37
C VAL A 3 14.17 15.36 -19.76
N ALA A 4 14.97 15.67 -20.79
CA ALA A 4 15.13 17.03 -21.28
C ALA A 4 13.83 17.65 -21.82
N ALA A 5 12.97 16.85 -22.45
CA ALA A 5 11.66 17.30 -22.92
C ALA A 5 10.68 17.53 -21.75
N LEU A 6 10.71 16.66 -20.73
CA LEU A 6 9.95 16.83 -19.50
C LEU A 6 10.37 18.10 -18.76
N CYS A 7 11.67 18.29 -18.58
CA CYS A 7 12.27 19.47 -17.95
C CYS A 7 11.83 20.75 -18.67
N ARG A 8 11.94 20.78 -20.01
CA ARG A 8 11.47 21.92 -20.83
C ARG A 8 9.97 22.18 -20.68
N LYS A 9 9.15 21.12 -20.75
CA LYS A 9 7.69 21.24 -20.62
C LYS A 9 7.26 21.85 -19.29
N HIS A 10 7.98 21.55 -18.21
CA HIS A 10 7.65 21.99 -16.86
C HIS A 10 8.50 23.18 -16.36
N GLY A 11 9.33 23.78 -17.22
CA GLY A 11 10.19 24.91 -16.83
C GLY A 11 11.26 24.54 -15.80
N VAL A 12 11.65 23.27 -15.70
CA VAL A 12 12.65 22.75 -14.76
C VAL A 12 13.97 22.56 -15.48
N SER A 13 15.09 22.87 -14.83
CA SER A 13 16.42 22.58 -15.39
C SER A 13 16.77 21.09 -15.22
N ASN A 14 17.56 20.54 -16.15
CA ASN A 14 18.05 19.15 -16.03
C ASN A 14 18.88 18.92 -14.76
N ALA A 15 19.58 19.96 -14.28
CA ALA A 15 20.35 19.92 -13.04
C ALA A 15 19.44 19.81 -11.81
N THR A 16 18.38 20.64 -11.74
CA THR A 16 17.37 20.59 -10.67
C THR A 16 16.67 19.25 -10.64
N TYR A 17 16.28 18.72 -11.81
CA TYR A 17 15.69 17.39 -11.91
C TYR A 17 16.62 16.30 -11.36
N SER A 18 17.89 16.32 -11.73
CA SER A 18 18.88 15.34 -11.27
C SER A 18 19.09 15.42 -9.75
N GLN A 19 19.10 16.63 -9.18
CA GLN A 19 19.22 16.82 -7.74
C GLN A 19 18.00 16.28 -6.98
N TRP A 20 16.79 16.55 -7.46
CA TRP A 20 15.57 15.99 -6.87
C TRP A 20 15.50 14.48 -7.03
N LYS A 21 15.87 13.96 -8.21
CA LYS A 21 15.94 12.52 -8.44
C LYS A 21 16.87 11.86 -7.44
N SER A 22 18.08 12.39 -7.23
CA SER A 22 19.03 11.86 -6.24
C SER A 22 18.46 11.91 -4.82
N LYS A 23 17.84 13.03 -4.44
CA LYS A 23 17.31 13.24 -3.08
C LYS A 23 16.09 12.37 -2.75
N TYR A 24 15.18 12.18 -3.72
CA TYR A 24 13.88 11.57 -3.46
C TYR A 24 13.72 10.17 -4.05
N SER A 25 14.56 9.71 -4.98
CA SER A 25 14.37 8.39 -5.61
C SER A 25 14.38 7.25 -4.60
N GLY A 26 15.22 7.31 -3.57
CA GLY A 26 15.27 6.29 -2.52
C GLY A 26 14.05 6.31 -1.60
N ILE A 27 13.56 7.50 -1.25
CA ILE A 27 12.39 7.69 -0.38
C ILE A 27 11.13 7.18 -1.07
N GLN A 28 10.90 7.56 -2.33
CA GLN A 28 9.72 7.10 -3.07
C GLN A 28 9.68 5.56 -3.21
N VAL A 29 10.84 4.92 -3.35
CA VAL A 29 10.93 3.46 -3.45
C VAL A 29 10.64 2.80 -2.11
N SER A 30 11.18 3.30 -1.00
CA SER A 30 10.93 2.73 0.33
C SER A 30 9.49 2.94 0.78
N GLU A 31 8.89 4.10 0.48
CA GLU A 31 7.46 4.35 0.75
C GLU A 31 6.54 3.42 -0.04
N LEU A 32 6.84 3.19 -1.33
CA LEU A 32 6.08 2.26 -2.16
C LEU A 32 6.17 0.82 -1.66
N THR A 33 7.36 0.39 -1.21
CA THR A 33 7.54 -0.94 -0.60
C THR A 33 6.73 -1.06 0.68
N ARG A 34 6.81 -0.07 1.58
CA ARG A 34 6.03 -0.04 2.82
C ARG A 34 4.52 -0.07 2.55
N LEU A 35 4.05 0.65 1.53
CA LEU A 35 2.64 0.65 1.15
C LEU A 35 2.18 -0.74 0.71
N ARG A 36 2.95 -1.44 -0.11
CA ARG A 36 2.64 -2.82 -0.53
C ARG A 36 2.63 -3.80 0.65
N GLU A 37 3.57 -3.67 1.58
CA GLU A 37 3.62 -4.49 2.79
C GLU A 37 2.38 -4.27 3.67
N LEU A 38 1.97 -3.01 3.86
CA LEU A 38 0.75 -2.66 4.59
C LEU A 38 -0.51 -3.18 3.91
N GLU A 39 -0.59 -3.10 2.58
CA GLU A 39 -1.71 -3.66 1.81
C GLU A 39 -1.80 -5.19 1.99
N ALA A 40 -0.66 -5.88 1.93
CA ALA A 40 -0.59 -7.34 2.12
C ALA A 40 -1.00 -7.74 3.55
N GLU A 41 -0.49 -7.06 4.57
CA GLU A 41 -0.84 -7.36 5.96
C GLU A 41 -2.31 -7.04 6.24
N ASN A 42 -2.85 -5.93 5.71
CA ASN A 42 -4.26 -5.61 5.84
C ASN A 42 -5.16 -6.67 5.17
N ALA A 43 -4.79 -7.16 3.98
CA ALA A 43 -5.51 -8.24 3.31
C ALA A 43 -5.51 -9.53 4.14
N LYS A 44 -4.36 -9.87 4.75
CA LYS A 44 -4.23 -11.03 5.64
C LYS A 44 -5.08 -10.87 6.90
N LEU A 45 -5.02 -9.72 7.57
CA LEU A 45 -5.80 -9.43 8.77
C LEU A 45 -7.30 -9.49 8.50
N LYS A 46 -7.78 -8.91 7.39
CA LYS A 46 -9.18 -8.98 6.98
C LYS A 46 -9.65 -10.42 6.77
N ARG A 47 -8.83 -11.26 6.13
CA ARG A 47 -9.14 -12.68 5.94
C ARG A 47 -9.23 -13.43 7.27
N MET A 48 -8.25 -13.22 8.16
CA MET A 48 -8.26 -13.83 9.48
C MET A 48 -9.49 -13.43 10.30
N TYR A 49 -9.83 -12.13 10.29
CA TYR A 49 -11.01 -11.63 10.98
C TYR A 49 -12.30 -12.21 10.41
N ALA A 50 -12.43 -12.28 9.08
CA ALA A 50 -13.60 -12.88 8.44
C ALA A 50 -13.79 -14.35 8.86
N ASN A 51 -12.72 -15.14 8.87
CA ASN A 51 -12.77 -16.54 9.32
C ASN A 51 -13.21 -16.63 10.79
N LEU A 52 -12.58 -15.85 11.67
CA LEU A 52 -12.93 -15.83 13.10
C LEU A 52 -14.38 -15.38 13.33
N ALA A 53 -14.86 -14.40 12.58
CA ALA A 53 -16.23 -13.92 12.66
C ALA A 53 -17.24 -15.00 12.23
N LEU A 54 -16.93 -15.76 11.17
CA LEU A 54 -17.75 -16.88 10.71
C LEU A 54 -17.80 -18.01 11.75
N GLU A 55 -16.65 -18.40 12.32
CA GLU A 55 -16.58 -19.40 13.38
C GLU A 55 -17.38 -18.97 14.62
N ASN A 56 -17.25 -17.70 15.03
CA ASN A 56 -17.99 -17.14 16.15
C ASN A 56 -19.50 -17.16 15.89
N ALA A 57 -19.93 -16.79 14.69
CA ALA A 57 -21.33 -16.83 14.29
C ALA A 57 -21.89 -18.27 14.34
N ALA A 58 -21.14 -19.25 13.83
CA ALA A 58 -21.53 -20.66 13.85
C ALA A 58 -21.67 -21.19 15.30
N ILE A 59 -20.72 -20.86 16.18
CA ILE A 59 -20.77 -21.25 17.60
C ILE A 59 -22.01 -20.66 18.27
N LYS A 60 -22.29 -19.37 18.05
CA LYS A 60 -23.47 -18.70 18.62
C LYS A 60 -24.78 -19.30 18.12
N ASP A 61 -24.89 -19.60 16.83
CA ASP A 61 -26.07 -20.25 16.26
C ASP A 61 -26.32 -21.64 16.89
N VAL A 62 -25.26 -22.44 17.07
CA VAL A 62 -25.37 -23.75 17.76
C VAL A 62 -25.81 -23.59 19.21
N LEU A 63 -25.27 -22.61 19.95
CA LEU A 63 -25.66 -22.37 21.34
C LEU A 63 -27.12 -21.92 21.45
N ASN A 64 -27.57 -21.05 20.55
CA ASN A 64 -28.94 -20.53 20.53
C ASN A 64 -29.98 -21.59 20.13
N ARG A 65 -29.59 -22.65 19.42
CA ARG A 65 -30.49 -23.78 19.08
C ARG A 65 -30.59 -24.83 20.19
N LYS A 66 -29.63 -24.84 21.14
CA LYS A 66 -29.59 -25.80 22.25
C LYS A 66 -30.32 -25.31 23.51
N LEU A 67 -30.57 -24.01 23.60
CA LEU A 67 -31.45 -23.35 24.57
C LEU A 67 -32.87 -23.27 24.00
#